data_AF-A0AAV1YGP0-F1
#
_entry.id   AF-A0AAV1YGP0-F1
#
_cell.length_a   1.000
_cell.length_b   1.000
_cell.length_c   1.000
_cell.angle_alpha   90.00
_cell.angle_beta   90.00
_cell.angle_gamma   90.00
#
_symmetry.space_group_name_H-M   'P 1'
#
loop_
_entity.id
_entity.type
_entity.pdbx_description
1 polymer ?
#
loop_
_entity_poly.entity_id
_entity_poly.type
_entity_poly.pdbx_seq_one_letter_code
_entity_poly.pdbx_strand_id
1 'polypeptide(L)'
;MTGFRLSYGGAQEYFGTIPDLTTLGKIIGGGLPVGAYGGRRDIMEMVEPAGPVYQAGTLSGNPLAMAAGIEILKLNKEPGTYEYLDKITGELVKGIVEAGKTGGHSIVVGI
;
A
#
# COMPACT_ATOMS: atom_id res chain seq x y z
N MET A 1 6.20 -2.58 -1.88
CA MET A 1 4.74 -2.34 -1.69
C MET A 1 4.60 -0.99 -1.03
N THR A 2 3.87 -0.05 -1.61
CA THR A 2 3.96 1.37 -1.20
C THR A 2 2.66 1.99 -0.69
N GLY A 3 1.51 1.69 -1.30
CA GLY A 3 0.20 2.18 -0.84
C GLY A 3 -0.14 1.68 0.56
N PHE A 4 -0.47 2.60 1.47
CA PHE A 4 -0.77 2.34 2.89
C PHE A 4 0.33 1.59 3.66
N ARG A 5 1.56 1.60 3.13
CA ARG A 5 2.74 0.93 3.72
C ARG A 5 3.82 1.90 4.12
N LEU A 6 4.17 2.84 3.24
CA LEU A 6 5.21 3.84 3.52
C LEU A 6 4.68 4.97 4.41
N SER A 7 3.41 5.31 4.21
CA SER A 7 2.64 6.28 4.99
C SER A 7 1.16 6.00 4.72
N TYR A 8 0.28 6.74 5.41
CA TYR A 8 -1.16 6.61 5.20
C TYR A 8 -1.56 6.94 3.76
N GLY A 9 -1.07 8.05 3.20
CA GLY A 9 -1.26 8.39 1.80
C GLY A 9 -0.38 7.58 0.83
N GLY A 10 0.46 6.67 1.30
CA GLY A 10 1.34 5.85 0.47
C GLY A 10 2.48 6.64 -0.19
N ALA A 11 3.02 6.10 -1.30
CA ALA A 11 4.16 6.70 -2.00
C ALA A 11 3.93 8.17 -2.41
N GLN A 12 2.70 8.53 -2.79
CA GLN A 12 2.37 9.89 -3.19
C GLN A 12 2.59 10.91 -2.06
N GLU A 13 2.18 10.57 -0.83
CA GLU A 13 2.44 11.41 0.34
C GLU A 13 3.92 11.37 0.72
N TYR A 14 4.51 10.18 0.75
CA TYR A 14 5.90 9.99 1.16
C TYR A 14 6.90 10.74 0.26
N PHE A 15 6.72 10.67 -1.06
CA PHE A 15 7.60 11.31 -2.04
C PHE A 15 7.11 12.69 -2.50
N GLY A 16 5.95 13.16 -2.01
CA GLY A 16 5.37 14.44 -2.43
C GLY A 16 4.97 14.50 -3.92
N THR A 17 4.58 13.37 -4.50
CA THR A 17 4.23 13.26 -5.93
C THR A 17 2.73 13.17 -6.13
N ILE A 18 2.19 13.77 -7.18
CA ILE A 18 0.79 13.67 -7.56
C ILE A 18 0.68 12.84 -8.85
N PRO A 19 0.26 11.57 -8.78
CA PRO A 19 0.09 10.75 -9.97
C PRO A 19 -1.23 11.05 -10.70
N ASP A 20 -1.24 10.88 -12.02
CA ASP A 20 -2.48 10.90 -12.79
C ASP A 20 -3.38 9.69 -12.45
N LEU A 21 -2.77 8.54 -12.17
CA LEU A 21 -3.41 7.28 -11.81
C LEU A 21 -2.58 6.53 -10.76
N THR A 22 -3.25 6.04 -9.71
CA THR A 22 -2.70 5.18 -8.67
C THR A 22 -3.34 3.81 -8.76
N THR A 23 -2.53 2.75 -8.69
CA THR A 23 -2.99 1.37 -8.54
C THR A 23 -2.69 0.87 -7.13
N LEU A 24 -3.65 0.13 -6.56
CA LEU A 24 -3.63 -0.34 -5.19
C LEU A 24 -4.08 -1.80 -5.13
N GLY A 25 -3.65 -2.48 -4.07
CA GLY A 25 -3.99 -3.86 -3.76
C GLY A 25 -3.38 -4.22 -2.41
N LYS A 26 -3.23 -5.52 -2.13
CA LYS A 26 -2.60 -6.02 -0.90
C LYS A 26 -3.29 -5.46 0.36
N ILE A 27 -2.70 -4.45 1.00
CA ILE A 27 -3.16 -3.88 2.28
C ILE A 27 -4.63 -3.47 2.22
N ILE A 28 -5.08 -2.87 1.11
CA ILE A 28 -6.46 -2.36 1.00
C ILE A 28 -7.54 -3.46 1.09
N GLY A 29 -7.15 -4.74 1.07
CA GLY A 29 -8.07 -5.88 1.18
C GLY A 29 -8.07 -6.55 2.53
N GLY A 30 -7.25 -6.08 3.49
CA GLY A 30 -7.16 -6.71 4.81
C GLY A 30 -6.82 -8.20 4.76
N GLY A 31 -6.01 -8.63 3.78
CA GLY A 31 -5.65 -10.04 3.56
C GLY A 31 -6.54 -10.81 2.58
N LEU A 32 -7.58 -10.17 2.04
CA LEU A 32 -8.47 -10.77 1.03
C LEU A 32 -8.18 -10.28 -0.39
N PRO A 33 -8.62 -11.02 -1.43
CA PRO A 33 -8.43 -10.62 -2.82
C PRO A 33 -9.07 -9.26 -3.12
N VAL A 34 -8.24 -8.31 -3.54
CA VAL A 34 -8.67 -6.99 -3.97
C VAL A 34 -7.63 -6.33 -4.88
N GLY A 35 -8.13 -5.55 -5.82
CA GLY A 35 -7.36 -4.56 -6.56
C GLY A 35 -8.23 -3.31 -6.71
N ALA A 36 -7.59 -2.15 -6.72
CA ALA A 36 -8.26 -0.89 -7.00
C ALA A 36 -7.34 -0.01 -7.83
N TYR A 37 -7.94 0.90 -8.60
CA TYR A 37 -7.22 1.98 -9.23
C TYR A 37 -8.08 3.24 -9.12
N GLY A 38 -7.42 4.39 -9.10
CA GLY A 38 -8.08 5.68 -8.98
C GLY A 38 -7.15 6.78 -9.43
N GLY A 39 -7.69 7.90 -9.85
CA GLY A 39 -6.90 8.97 -10.44
C GLY A 39 -7.71 10.23 -10.65
N ARG A 40 -7.21 11.08 -11.54
CA ARG A 40 -7.93 12.30 -11.93
C ARG A 40 -9.32 11.98 -12.47
N ARG A 41 -10.25 12.91 -12.24
CA ARG A 41 -11.65 12.80 -12.65
C ARG A 41 -11.79 12.54 -14.15
N ASP A 42 -11.11 13.31 -14.99
CA ASP A 42 -11.18 13.19 -16.44
C ASP A 42 -10.72 11.83 -16.97
N ILE A 43 -9.80 11.17 -16.25
CA ILE A 43 -9.40 9.78 -16.53
C ILE A 43 -10.48 8.80 -16.04
N MET A 44 -10.97 8.97 -14.81
CA MET A 44 -11.95 8.06 -14.22
C MET A 44 -13.34 8.14 -14.89
N GLU A 45 -13.69 9.26 -15.50
CA GLU A 45 -14.91 9.43 -16.31
C GLU A 45 -14.87 8.65 -17.63
N MET A 46 -13.72 8.10 -18.02
CA MET A 46 -13.63 7.16 -19.15
C MET A 46 -14.10 5.75 -18.79
N VAL A 47 -14.17 5.40 -17.51
CA VAL A 47 -14.52 4.05 -17.04
C VAL A 47 -16.04 3.85 -17.06
N GLU A 48 -16.50 2.68 -17.51
CA GLU A 48 -17.92 2.33 -17.44
C GLU A 48 -18.46 2.36 -15.99
N PRO A 49 -19.71 2.80 -15.79
CA PRO A 49 -20.70 3.18 -16.80
C PRO A 49 -20.62 4.65 -17.26
N ALA A 50 -19.65 5.43 -16.78
CA ALA A 50 -19.54 6.86 -17.10
C ALA A 50 -18.95 7.11 -18.50
N GLY A 51 -18.04 6.25 -18.94
CA GLY A 51 -17.37 6.35 -20.22
C GLY A 51 -17.22 5.01 -20.94
N PRO A 52 -16.46 4.98 -22.06
CA PRO A 52 -16.43 3.85 -22.98
C PRO A 52 -15.46 2.72 -22.58
N VAL A 53 -14.67 2.89 -21.52
CA VAL A 53 -13.69 1.89 -21.08
C VAL A 53 -14.39 0.85 -20.22
N TYR A 54 -14.60 -0.33 -20.80
CA TYR A 54 -15.24 -1.46 -20.13
C TYR A 54 -14.52 -1.86 -18.85
N GLN A 55 -15.28 -1.97 -17.76
CA GLN A 55 -14.79 -2.49 -16.49
C GLN A 55 -15.88 -3.28 -15.78
N ALA A 56 -15.68 -4.59 -15.68
CA ALA A 56 -16.52 -5.47 -14.89
C ALA A 56 -15.69 -6.48 -14.09
N GLY A 57 -16.30 -7.02 -13.04
CA GLY A 57 -15.72 -8.14 -12.30
C GLY A 57 -16.71 -8.67 -11.27
N THR A 58 -16.95 -9.98 -11.29
CA THR A 58 -17.94 -10.66 -10.44
C THR A 58 -17.73 -10.40 -8.95
N LEU A 59 -16.48 -10.28 -8.52
CA LEU A 59 -16.09 -10.08 -7.12
C LEU A 59 -15.57 -8.67 -6.83
N SER A 60 -15.68 -7.75 -7.81
CA SER A 60 -15.30 -6.36 -7.62
C SER A 60 -16.17 -5.74 -6.53
N GLY A 61 -15.53 -5.20 -5.49
CA GLY A 61 -16.23 -4.63 -4.33
C GLY A 61 -16.95 -5.66 -3.46
N ASN A 62 -16.55 -6.94 -3.47
CA ASN A 62 -17.20 -7.95 -2.65
C ASN A 62 -17.24 -7.53 -1.15
N PRO A 63 -18.37 -7.68 -0.46
CA PRO A 63 -18.56 -7.11 0.89
C PRO A 63 -17.54 -7.58 1.92
N LEU A 64 -17.05 -8.83 1.81
CA LEU A 64 -16.10 -9.39 2.76
C LEU A 64 -14.73 -8.68 2.64
N ALA A 65 -14.20 -8.54 1.43
CA ALA A 65 -12.96 -7.80 1.20
C ALA A 65 -13.11 -6.31 1.56
N MET A 66 -14.28 -5.71 1.30
CA MET A 66 -14.54 -4.31 1.67
C MET A 66 -14.58 -4.12 3.19
N ALA A 67 -15.22 -5.02 3.94
CA ALA A 67 -15.25 -4.97 5.40
C ALA A 67 -13.83 -5.11 5.98
N ALA A 68 -13.07 -6.12 5.55
CA ALA A 68 -11.68 -6.31 6.00
C ALA A 68 -10.78 -5.11 5.62
N GLY A 69 -10.95 -4.58 4.39
CA GLY A 69 -10.25 -3.41 3.89
C GLY A 69 -10.52 -2.15 4.70
N ILE A 70 -11.78 -1.88 5.04
CA ILE A 70 -12.14 -0.73 5.87
C ILE A 70 -11.49 -0.81 7.25
N GLU A 71 -11.55 -1.98 7.90
CA GLU A 71 -10.98 -2.14 9.24
C GLU A 71 -9.46 -2.01 9.25
N ILE A 72 -8.74 -2.62 8.31
CA ILE A 72 -7.28 -2.48 8.26
C ILE A 72 -6.86 -1.03 7.96
N LEU A 73 -7.64 -0.29 7.15
CA LEU A 73 -7.36 1.12 6.89
C LEU A 73 -7.64 2.02 8.11
N LYS A 74 -8.56 1.64 9.01
CA LYS A 74 -8.74 2.33 10.29
C LYS A 74 -7.55 2.08 11.21
N LEU A 75 -7.14 0.82 11.38
CA LEU A 75 -5.97 0.45 12.18
C LEU A 75 -4.69 1.13 11.68
N ASN A 76 -4.49 1.15 10.37
CA ASN A 76 -3.35 1.85 9.76
C ASN A 76 -3.39 3.37 9.93
N LYS A 77 -4.54 3.96 10.32
CA LYS A 77 -4.65 5.40 10.60
C LYS A 77 -4.39 5.73 12.07
N GLU A 78 -4.30 4.73 12.94
CA GLU A 78 -4.03 4.96 14.36
C GLU A 78 -2.67 5.65 14.54
N PRO A 79 -2.58 6.65 15.45
CA PRO A 79 -1.31 7.34 15.71
C PRO A 79 -0.23 6.36 16.19
N GLY A 80 0.99 6.50 15.68
CA GLY A 80 2.11 5.65 16.08
C GLY A 80 2.23 4.36 15.27
N THR A 81 1.26 4.01 14.42
CA THR A 81 1.31 2.75 13.65
C THR A 81 2.51 2.71 12.71
N TYR A 82 2.75 3.76 11.92
CA TYR A 82 3.89 3.78 10.98
C TYR A 82 5.22 3.91 11.72
N GLU A 83 5.28 4.72 12.77
CA GLU A 83 6.46 4.87 13.62
C GLU A 83 6.86 3.54 14.28
N TYR A 84 5.87 2.76 14.72
CA TYR A 84 6.09 1.43 15.26
C TYR A 84 6.62 0.47 14.18
N LEU A 85 6.00 0.44 13.00
CA LEU A 85 6.43 -0.39 11.88
C LEU A 85 7.87 -0.07 11.44
N ASP A 86 8.21 1.21 11.37
CA ASP A 86 9.56 1.67 11.03
C ASP A 86 10.57 1.29 12.11
N LYS A 87 10.21 1.45 13.39
CA LYS A 87 11.06 1.04 14.51
C LYS A 87 11.41 -0.44 14.44
N ILE A 88 10.41 -1.32 14.39
CA ILE A 88 10.64 -2.77 14.42
C ILE A 88 11.38 -3.26 13.17
N THR A 89 11.10 -2.66 12.01
CA THR A 89 11.80 -2.99 10.76
C THR A 89 13.26 -2.52 10.85
N GLY A 90 13.51 -1.33 11.40
CA GLY A 90 14.85 -0.79 11.62
C GLY A 90 15.68 -1.65 12.57
N GLU A 91 15.10 -2.13 13.66
CA GLU A 91 15.76 -3.05 14.60
C GLU A 91 16.16 -4.37 13.91
N LEU A 92 15.24 -4.97 13.15
CA LEU A 92 15.50 -6.19 12.39
C LEU A 92 16.60 -5.98 11.34
N VAL A 93 16.50 -4.91 10.55
CA VAL A 93 17.50 -4.56 9.52
C VAL A 93 18.88 -4.38 10.14
N LYS A 94 18.97 -3.66 11.26
CA LYS A 94 20.23 -3.45 11.98
C LYS A 94 20.85 -4.77 12.41
N GLY A 95 20.07 -5.67 13.01
CA GLY A 95 20.56 -6.97 13.44
C GLY A 95 21.07 -7.83 12.28
N ILE A 96 20.36 -7.85 11.15
CA ILE A 96 20.78 -8.58 9.94
C ILE A 96 22.11 -8.03 9.40
N VAL A 97 22.26 -6.71 9.34
CA VAL A 97 23.50 -6.06 8.86
C VAL A 97 24.68 -6.36 9.78
N GLU A 98 24.48 -6.32 11.11
CA GLU A 98 25.52 -6.65 12.09
C GLU A 98 25.95 -8.12 12.02
N ALA A 99 24.99 -9.03 11.86
CA ALA A 99 25.29 -10.45 11.68
C ALA A 99 26.08 -10.70 10.39
N GLY A 100 25.70 -10.07 9.28
CA GLY A 100 26.43 -10.14 8.01
C GLY A 100 27.87 -9.67 8.15
N LYS A 101 28.09 -8.51 8.79
CA LYS A 101 29.44 -7.97 9.07
C LYS A 101 30.28 -8.95 9.88
N THR A 102 29.70 -9.55 10.92
CA THR A 102 30.39 -10.52 11.78
C THR A 102 30.80 -11.78 11.00
N GLY A 103 29.96 -12.21 10.05
CA GLY A 103 30.25 -13.33 9.16
C GLY A 103 31.17 -13.01 7.98
N GLY A 104 31.67 -11.78 7.85
CA GLY A 104 32.50 -11.37 6.71
C GLY A 104 31.73 -11.18 5.40
N HIS A 105 30.40 -11.02 5.47
CA HIS A 105 29.53 -10.78 4.32
C HIS A 105 29.06 -9.32 4.26
N SER A 106 29.13 -8.72 3.07
CA SER A 106 28.53 -7.40 2.83
C SER A 106 27.02 -7.54 2.65
N ILE A 107 26.24 -6.83 3.45
CA ILE A 107 24.78 -6.76 3.36
C ILE A 107 24.38 -5.33 2.98
N VAL A 108 23.52 -5.21 1.97
CA VAL A 108 22.93 -3.93 1.54
C VAL A 108 21.44 -3.96 1.87
N VAL A 109 20.96 -2.88 2.46
CA VAL A 109 19.53 -2.66 2.75
C VAL A 109 19.10 -1.38 2.07
N GLY A 110 17.97 -1.46 1.34
CA GLY A 110 17.37 -0.33 0.63
C GLY A 110 16.49 0.48 1.57
N ILE A 111 16.60 1.81 1.47
CA ILE A 111 15.64 2.78 2.00
C ILE A 111 14.86 3.32 0.81
#